data_AF-A0A7S0A833-F1
#
_entry.id   AF-A0A7S0A833-F1
#
_cell.length_a   1.000
_cell.length_b   1.000
_cell.length_c   1.000
_cell.angle_alpha   90.00
_cell.angle_beta   90.00
_cell.angle_gamma   90.00
#
_symmetry.space_group_name_H-M   'P 1'
#
loop_
_entity.id
_entity.type
_entity.pdbx_description
1 polymer ?
#
loop_
_entity_poly.entity_id
_entity_poly.type
_entity_poly.pdbx_seq_one_letter_code
_entity_poly.pdbx_strand_id
1 'polypeptide(L)'
;FLPELERVPAEPGWHVRVRADVEEPTLGWQDVESGDVGTLTALEDEGRCRVNFEKAENWEGLLSELELVPVVVGDQVRIKPSISRPKCGWGKVKREDVGELVEIVDARCKVDFPGQSGFKCFYRELERVDAEREATVYPQVGSKVQVKEEVKKPKFKWGKVRHGHVGEVASVDGLKCEVDFPVYKGSKLWRGWLPDLEAVEPDDEEQGEDWSAQGFLPGRIVRVKEDVDPPKYKWAGVKPGTQGRIREIIGDTGKIEFPGLKKLWTAHMPEMELVIEEGEEEEEEE
;
A
#
# COMPACT_ATOMS: atom_id res chain seq x y z
N PHE A 1 8.52 32.38 6.43
CA PHE A 1 7.33 33.15 6.84
C PHE A 1 6.13 32.26 6.64
N LEU A 2 5.63 31.62 7.71
CA LEU A 2 4.31 30.97 7.70
C LEU A 2 3.33 32.01 8.25
N PRO A 3 2.58 32.74 7.41
CA PRO A 3 1.62 33.70 7.90
C PRO A 3 0.38 32.95 8.42
N GLU A 4 -0.19 33.43 9.52
CA GLU A 4 -1.56 33.14 9.96
C GLU A 4 -1.87 31.80 10.67
N LEU A 5 -0.86 31.00 11.04
CA LEU A 5 -1.04 29.81 11.91
C LEU A 5 -1.03 30.11 13.42
N GLU A 6 -0.58 31.30 13.84
CA GLU A 6 -0.41 31.68 15.26
C GLU A 6 -1.71 31.93 16.06
N ARG A 7 -2.91 31.70 15.50
CA ARG A 7 -4.18 32.04 16.18
C ARG A 7 -5.24 30.96 16.15
N VAL A 8 -4.82 29.71 15.99
CA VAL A 8 -5.74 28.60 16.06
C VAL A 8 -5.57 27.92 17.43
N PRO A 9 -6.64 27.82 18.24
CA PRO A 9 -6.56 27.04 19.48
C PRO A 9 -6.19 25.59 19.11
N ALA A 10 -5.25 25.01 19.87
CA ALA A 10 -4.88 23.61 19.65
C ALA A 10 -6.10 22.70 19.77
N GLU A 11 -6.15 21.63 18.97
CA GLU A 11 -7.23 20.66 18.98
C GLU A 11 -6.65 19.24 19.07
N PRO A 12 -7.36 18.27 19.67
CA PRO A 12 -6.96 16.87 19.59
C PRO A 12 -6.67 16.41 18.15
N GLY A 13 -5.62 15.60 17.98
CA GLY A 13 -5.03 15.19 16.70
C GLY A 13 -3.92 16.11 16.19
N TRP A 14 -3.64 17.22 16.88
CA TRP A 14 -2.54 18.11 16.50
C TRP A 14 -1.21 17.54 16.98
N HIS A 15 -0.17 17.69 16.15
CA HIS A 15 1.18 17.32 16.55
C HIS A 15 1.80 18.48 17.31
N VAL A 16 2.35 18.16 18.46
CA VAL A 16 2.92 19.08 19.41
C VAL A 16 4.27 18.56 19.87
N ARG A 17 5.11 19.46 20.35
CA ARG A 17 6.28 19.12 21.15
C ARG A 17 6.39 20.08 22.32
N VAL A 18 7.13 19.69 23.34
CA VAL A 18 7.48 20.61 24.42
C VAL A 18 8.35 21.73 23.84
N ARG A 19 8.04 22.98 24.16
CA ARG A 19 8.79 24.12 23.65
C ARG A 19 10.26 24.03 24.05
N ALA A 20 11.13 24.46 23.16
CA ALA A 20 12.57 24.44 23.39
C ALA A 20 13.04 25.33 24.56
N ASP A 21 12.22 26.30 25.01
CA ASP A 21 12.52 27.17 26.14
C ASP A 21 11.98 26.67 27.48
N VAL A 22 11.30 25.51 27.50
CA VAL A 22 10.89 24.84 28.73
C VAL A 22 12.04 23.92 29.17
N GLU A 23 12.72 24.31 30.26
CA GLU A 23 13.79 23.49 30.85
C GLU A 23 13.24 22.25 31.58
N GLU A 24 12.12 22.41 32.29
CA GLU A 24 11.42 21.34 33.02
C GLU A 24 9.90 21.57 32.92
N PRO A 25 9.12 20.65 32.33
CA PRO A 25 7.66 20.72 32.30
C PRO A 25 7.09 20.69 33.71
N THR A 26 5.98 21.37 33.94
CA THR A 26 5.33 21.44 35.26
C THR A 26 4.96 20.06 35.81
N LEU A 27 4.61 19.10 34.94
CA LEU A 27 4.27 17.73 35.31
C LEU A 27 5.43 16.73 35.06
N GLY A 28 6.62 17.25 34.75
CA GLY A 28 7.84 16.49 34.51
C GLY A 28 7.95 15.89 33.11
N TRP A 29 9.18 15.60 32.71
CA TRP A 29 9.48 14.99 31.41
C TRP A 29 8.99 13.55 31.26
N GLN A 30 8.97 12.76 32.34
CA GLN A 30 8.83 11.29 32.25
C GLN A 30 9.91 10.73 31.29
N ASP A 31 9.50 9.98 30.26
CA ASP A 31 10.38 9.44 29.21
C ASP A 31 10.44 10.32 27.93
N VAL A 32 9.89 11.54 27.99
CA VAL A 32 9.84 12.50 26.87
C VAL A 32 11.04 13.43 26.92
N GLU A 33 11.58 13.81 25.75
CA GLU A 33 12.63 14.82 25.59
C GLU A 33 12.12 16.04 24.81
N SER A 34 12.78 17.20 24.93
CA SER A 34 12.35 18.47 24.29
C SER A 34 12.16 18.39 22.76
N GLY A 35 12.86 17.47 22.09
CA GLY A 35 12.73 17.26 20.65
C GLY A 35 11.59 16.34 20.23
N ASP A 36 11.02 15.58 21.18
CA ASP A 36 10.05 14.54 20.87
C ASP A 36 8.73 15.18 20.43
N VAL A 37 8.16 14.61 19.37
CA VAL A 37 6.87 15.03 18.82
C VAL A 37 5.81 14.03 19.26
N GLY A 38 4.67 14.54 19.71
CA GLY A 38 3.54 13.72 20.14
C GLY A 38 2.23 14.24 19.58
N THR A 39 1.20 13.41 19.64
CA THR A 39 -0.15 13.77 19.21
C THR A 39 -0.96 14.21 20.43
N LEU A 40 -1.49 15.44 20.42
CA LEU A 40 -2.42 15.94 21.42
C LEU A 40 -3.70 15.08 21.41
N THR A 41 -4.03 14.38 22.48
CA THR A 41 -5.18 13.47 22.55
C THR A 41 -6.36 14.06 23.30
N ALA A 42 -6.11 14.91 24.31
CA ALA A 42 -7.16 15.54 25.08
C ALA A 42 -6.73 16.93 25.59
N LEU A 43 -7.73 17.81 25.72
CA LEU A 43 -7.64 19.05 26.47
C LEU A 43 -8.44 18.88 27.76
N GLU A 44 -7.86 19.28 28.88
CA GLU A 44 -8.46 19.16 30.21
C GLU A 44 -8.64 20.55 30.84
N ASP A 45 -9.21 20.56 32.04
CA ASP A 45 -9.40 21.79 32.80
C ASP A 45 -8.04 22.43 33.18
N GLU A 46 -8.07 23.73 33.45
CA GLU A 46 -6.92 24.50 33.93
C GLU A 46 -5.72 24.52 32.97
N GLY A 47 -5.95 24.25 31.68
CA GLY A 47 -4.91 24.25 30.66
C GLY A 47 -4.05 23.00 30.64
N ARG A 48 -4.41 21.95 31.40
CA ARG A 48 -3.80 20.62 31.26
C ARG A 48 -4.20 19.98 29.94
N CYS A 49 -3.36 19.07 29.48
CA CYS A 49 -3.61 18.30 28.28
C CYS A 49 -2.91 16.94 28.35
N ARG A 50 -3.36 16.02 27.50
CA ARG A 50 -2.71 14.73 27.29
C ARG A 50 -2.13 14.64 25.89
N VAL A 51 -0.91 14.12 25.80
CA VAL A 51 -0.17 13.94 24.55
C VAL A 51 0.36 12.51 24.49
N ASN A 52 0.19 11.86 23.35
CA ASN A 52 0.84 10.58 23.09
C ASN A 52 2.12 10.82 22.29
N PHE A 53 3.25 10.86 22.99
CA PHE A 53 4.58 10.78 22.39
C PHE A 53 4.87 9.35 21.97
N GLU A 54 5.93 9.16 21.18
CA GLU A 54 6.41 7.83 20.79
C GLU A 54 6.93 7.05 22.01
N LYS A 55 7.72 7.71 22.86
CA LYS A 55 8.35 7.11 24.05
C LYS A 55 7.42 7.07 25.28
N ALA A 56 6.33 7.85 25.27
CA ALA A 56 5.41 7.96 26.41
C ALA A 56 3.96 8.14 25.94
N GLU A 57 3.10 7.19 26.32
CA GLU A 57 1.66 7.30 26.11
C GLU A 57 0.97 8.07 27.25
N ASN A 58 -0.07 8.85 26.92
CA ASN A 58 -0.84 9.65 27.86
C ASN A 58 0.02 10.60 28.73
N TRP A 59 1.11 11.14 28.17
CA TRP A 59 1.90 12.16 28.85
C TRP A 59 1.01 13.36 29.20
N GLU A 60 1.09 13.80 30.45
CA GLU A 60 0.33 14.94 30.95
C GLU A 60 1.22 16.16 31.02
N GLY A 61 0.72 17.32 30.57
CA GLY A 61 1.43 18.58 30.68
C GLY A 61 0.52 19.79 30.51
N LEU A 62 1.10 20.98 30.53
CA LEU A 62 0.35 22.21 30.27
C LEU A 62 0.39 22.57 28.79
N LEU A 63 -0.76 22.94 28.23
CA LEU A 63 -0.86 23.37 26.83
C LEU A 63 0.04 24.59 26.54
N SER A 64 0.31 25.43 27.54
CA SER A 64 1.20 26.60 27.44
C SER A 64 2.69 26.24 27.29
N GLU A 65 3.08 25.02 27.68
CA GLU A 65 4.45 24.49 27.57
C GLU A 65 4.67 23.80 26.22
N LEU A 66 3.61 23.61 25.43
CA LEU A 66 3.65 22.96 24.13
C LEU A 66 3.67 23.97 22.99
N GLU A 67 4.32 23.60 21.90
CA GLU A 67 4.21 24.27 20.61
C GLU A 67 3.74 23.30 19.53
N LEU A 68 3.09 23.86 18.51
CA LEU A 68 2.62 23.09 17.37
C LEU A 68 3.78 22.73 16.46
N VAL A 69 3.81 21.46 16.08
CA VAL A 69 4.69 20.99 15.01
C VAL A 69 3.88 21.02 13.72
N PRO A 70 4.15 21.98 12.82
CA PRO A 70 3.37 22.05 11.60
C PRO A 70 3.71 20.91 10.65
N VAL A 71 2.71 20.44 9.90
CA VAL A 71 3.00 19.57 8.74
C VAL A 71 3.69 20.39 7.67
N VAL A 72 4.71 19.81 7.05
CA VAL A 72 5.47 20.41 5.96
C VAL A 72 5.37 19.57 4.68
N VAL A 73 5.66 20.19 3.54
CA VAL A 73 5.71 19.46 2.27
C VAL A 73 6.74 18.33 2.37
N GLY A 74 6.35 17.12 1.98
CA GLY A 74 7.09 15.88 2.13
C GLY A 74 6.64 15.03 3.31
N ASP A 75 5.93 15.61 4.28
CA ASP A 75 5.40 14.84 5.42
C ASP A 75 4.35 13.82 4.96
N GLN A 76 4.34 12.70 5.65
CA GLN A 76 3.27 11.73 5.57
C GLN A 76 2.12 12.20 6.44
N VAL A 77 0.93 12.26 5.86
CA VAL A 77 -0.26 12.81 6.49
C VAL A 77 -1.46 11.94 6.18
N ARG A 78 -2.43 11.95 7.08
CA ARG A 78 -3.77 11.44 6.81
C ARG A 78 -4.81 12.48 7.19
N ILE A 79 -6.04 12.28 6.74
CA ILE A 79 -7.15 13.08 7.22
C ILE A 79 -7.47 12.63 8.64
N LYS A 80 -7.58 13.59 9.56
CA LYS A 80 -7.87 13.32 10.97
C LYS A 80 -9.07 12.39 11.13
N PRO A 81 -8.98 11.35 11.98
CA PRO A 81 -10.10 10.42 12.23
C PRO A 81 -11.37 11.13 12.74
N SER A 82 -11.22 12.26 13.44
CA SER A 82 -12.33 13.09 13.92
C SER A 82 -13.10 13.81 12.81
N ILE A 83 -12.53 13.92 11.60
CA ILE A 83 -13.18 14.57 10.45
C ILE A 83 -14.05 13.55 9.74
N SER A 84 -15.36 13.56 10.03
CA SER A 84 -16.30 12.67 9.35
C SER A 84 -16.57 13.11 7.89
N ARG A 85 -16.53 14.42 7.61
CA ARG A 85 -16.81 15.03 6.31
C ARG A 85 -15.84 16.17 5.98
N PRO A 86 -14.77 15.91 5.22
CA PRO A 86 -13.84 16.94 4.76
C PRO A 86 -14.55 18.00 3.94
N LYS A 87 -14.10 19.26 4.04
CA LYS A 87 -14.67 20.40 3.33
C LYS A 87 -14.63 20.24 1.81
N CYS A 88 -13.58 19.61 1.30
CA CYS A 88 -13.43 19.30 -0.12
C CYS A 88 -14.04 17.95 -0.53
N GLY A 89 -14.65 17.23 0.42
CA GLY A 89 -15.17 15.87 0.23
C GLY A 89 -14.07 14.81 0.16
N TRP A 90 -14.45 13.55 0.40
CA TRP A 90 -13.52 12.42 0.39
C TRP A 90 -13.04 12.02 -1.01
N GLY A 91 -13.85 12.23 -2.05
CA GLY A 91 -13.51 11.71 -3.38
C GLY A 91 -13.35 10.18 -3.35
N LYS A 92 -12.14 9.69 -3.64
CA LYS A 92 -11.74 8.28 -3.58
C LYS A 92 -10.86 7.95 -2.36
N VAL A 93 -10.50 8.95 -1.56
CA VAL A 93 -9.67 8.78 -0.36
C VAL A 93 -10.50 8.14 0.74
N LYS A 94 -9.95 7.12 1.40
CA LYS A 94 -10.52 6.44 2.57
C LYS A 94 -10.03 7.10 3.86
N ARG A 95 -10.63 6.77 5.01
CA ARG A 95 -10.26 7.45 6.28
C ARG A 95 -8.88 7.05 6.76
N GLU A 96 -8.46 5.85 6.42
CA GLU A 96 -7.23 5.20 6.86
C GLU A 96 -6.08 5.47 5.87
N ASP A 97 -6.35 6.13 4.75
CA ASP A 97 -5.33 6.40 3.74
C ASP A 97 -4.31 7.40 4.27
N VAL A 98 -3.04 7.03 4.17
CA VAL A 98 -1.90 7.92 4.39
C VAL A 98 -1.33 8.35 3.04
N GLY A 99 -1.06 9.64 2.91
CA GLY A 99 -0.55 10.26 1.70
C GLY A 99 0.61 11.20 1.97
N GLU A 100 1.30 11.62 0.92
CA GLU A 100 2.39 12.59 1.02
C GLU A 100 1.84 14.01 0.80
N LEU A 101 2.14 14.93 1.72
CA LEU A 101 1.80 16.33 1.56
C LEU A 101 2.69 16.96 0.48
N VAL A 102 2.12 17.28 -0.68
CA VAL A 102 2.90 17.76 -1.85
C VAL A 102 2.85 19.27 -2.05
N GLU A 103 1.85 19.95 -1.49
CA GLU A 103 1.71 21.39 -1.63
C GLU A 103 0.97 21.99 -0.43
N ILE A 104 1.44 23.15 0.04
CA ILE A 104 0.75 24.00 1.01
C ILE A 104 0.73 25.42 0.45
N VAL A 105 -0.47 25.99 0.28
CA VAL A 105 -0.68 27.40 -0.09
C VAL A 105 -1.71 27.98 0.87
N ASP A 106 -1.27 28.90 1.73
CA ASP A 106 -2.04 29.40 2.87
C ASP A 106 -2.57 28.23 3.73
N ALA A 107 -3.88 28.17 3.96
CA ALA A 107 -4.53 27.08 4.68
C ALA A 107 -4.91 25.88 3.79
N ARG A 108 -4.63 25.91 2.49
CA ARG A 108 -5.00 24.83 1.55
C ARG A 108 -3.81 23.91 1.30
N CYS A 109 -4.09 22.63 1.29
CA CYS A 109 -3.11 21.58 1.07
C CYS A 109 -3.48 20.73 -0.15
N LYS A 110 -2.46 20.18 -0.80
CA LYS A 110 -2.62 19.04 -1.71
C LYS A 110 -1.85 17.85 -1.17
N VAL A 111 -2.51 16.71 -1.11
CA VAL A 111 -1.94 15.45 -0.65
C VAL A 111 -2.06 14.40 -1.74
N ASP A 112 -1.01 13.62 -1.95
CA ASP A 112 -1.03 12.45 -2.82
C ASP A 112 -1.37 11.21 -1.99
N PHE A 113 -2.65 10.84 -2.00
CA PHE A 113 -3.18 9.62 -1.38
C PHE A 113 -3.17 8.43 -2.35
N PRO A 114 -3.31 7.18 -1.83
CA PRO A 114 -3.38 5.98 -2.66
C PRO A 114 -4.54 6.08 -3.65
N GLY A 115 -4.28 5.84 -4.93
CA GLY A 115 -5.29 5.94 -5.98
C GLY A 115 -5.88 7.34 -6.26
N GLN A 116 -5.45 8.39 -5.53
CA GLN A 116 -5.87 9.78 -5.74
C GLN A 116 -4.74 10.79 -5.46
N SER A 117 -4.05 11.19 -6.53
CA SER A 117 -3.09 12.30 -6.50
C SER A 117 -3.77 13.67 -6.45
N GLY A 118 -3.14 14.63 -5.77
CA GLY A 118 -3.58 16.01 -5.69
C GLY A 118 -4.91 16.19 -4.95
N PHE A 119 -5.19 15.35 -3.95
CA PHE A 119 -6.34 15.52 -3.08
C PHE A 119 -6.27 16.88 -2.39
N LYS A 120 -7.32 17.69 -2.56
CA LYS A 120 -7.39 19.02 -1.98
C LYS A 120 -8.02 18.93 -0.60
N CYS A 121 -7.39 19.56 0.38
CA CYS A 121 -7.93 19.68 1.73
C CYS A 121 -7.46 20.98 2.38
N PHE A 122 -7.89 21.20 3.62
CA PHE A 122 -7.34 22.24 4.47
C PHE A 122 -6.30 21.67 5.41
N TYR A 123 -5.28 22.48 5.72
CA TYR A 123 -4.23 22.17 6.68
C TYR A 123 -4.78 21.62 8.00
N ARG A 124 -5.87 22.19 8.51
CA ARG A 124 -6.51 21.76 9.77
C ARG A 124 -7.13 20.37 9.72
N GLU A 125 -7.41 19.84 8.54
CA GLU A 125 -7.98 18.50 8.34
C GLU A 125 -6.91 17.41 8.34
N LEU A 126 -5.63 17.80 8.24
CA LEU A 126 -4.50 16.88 8.21
C LEU A 126 -3.96 16.65 9.60
N GLU A 127 -3.57 15.40 9.85
CA GLU A 127 -2.64 15.05 10.90
C GLU A 127 -1.40 14.43 10.28
N ARG A 128 -0.24 14.73 10.86
CA ARG A 128 1.01 14.05 10.52
C ARG A 128 0.89 12.58 10.94
N VAL A 129 1.53 11.71 10.18
CA VAL A 129 1.62 10.30 10.48
C VAL A 129 3.10 9.99 10.66
N ASP A 130 3.47 9.51 11.84
CA ASP A 130 4.83 9.04 12.08
C ASP A 130 5.01 7.70 11.38
N ALA A 131 6.00 7.65 10.47
CA ALA A 131 6.27 6.50 9.62
C ALA A 131 6.53 5.22 10.42
N GLU A 132 7.09 5.33 11.64
CA GLU A 132 7.38 4.19 12.51
C GLU A 132 6.13 3.61 13.17
N ARG A 133 5.12 4.43 13.50
CA ARG A 133 3.82 3.94 14.00
C ARG A 133 3.04 3.14 12.95
N GLU A 134 3.18 3.50 11.68
CA GLU A 134 2.54 2.78 10.56
C GLU A 134 3.36 1.59 10.04
N ALA A 135 4.57 1.33 10.57
CA ALA A 135 5.33 0.14 10.20
C ALA A 135 4.57 -1.17 10.48
N THR A 136 3.61 -1.14 11.42
CA THR A 136 2.71 -2.28 11.67
C THR A 136 1.57 -2.42 10.67
N VAL A 137 1.27 -1.37 9.91
CA VAL A 137 0.14 -1.30 8.96
C VAL A 137 0.58 -1.58 7.53
N TYR A 138 1.82 -1.21 7.18
CA TYR A 138 2.38 -1.42 5.85
C TYR A 138 3.30 -2.64 5.76
N PRO A 139 3.37 -3.29 4.57
CA PRO A 139 4.31 -4.37 4.32
C PRO A 139 5.76 -3.95 4.60
N GLN A 140 6.51 -4.84 5.25
CA GLN A 140 7.91 -4.63 5.60
C GLN A 140 8.85 -5.20 4.55
N VAL A 141 10.14 -4.88 4.65
CA VAL A 141 11.17 -5.54 3.83
C VAL A 141 11.08 -7.06 4.02
N GLY A 142 11.03 -7.80 2.91
CA GLY A 142 10.82 -9.24 2.86
C GLY A 142 9.35 -9.67 2.75
N SER A 143 8.37 -8.78 2.94
CA SER A 143 6.95 -9.12 2.75
C SER A 143 6.64 -9.41 1.28
N LYS A 144 5.85 -10.46 1.03
CA LYS A 144 5.19 -10.67 -0.26
C LYS A 144 4.03 -9.70 -0.41
N VAL A 145 3.96 -9.03 -1.55
CA VAL A 145 3.02 -7.95 -1.80
C VAL A 145 2.49 -7.98 -3.22
N GLN A 146 1.29 -7.45 -3.39
CA GLN A 146 0.73 -7.11 -4.70
C GLN A 146 0.16 -5.69 -4.69
N VAL A 147 -0.07 -5.13 -5.89
CA VAL A 147 -0.71 -3.82 -6.03
C VAL A 147 -2.22 -3.98 -5.86
N LYS A 148 -2.80 -3.30 -4.87
CA LYS A 148 -4.25 -3.30 -4.55
C LYS A 148 -5.10 -3.10 -5.79
N GLU A 149 -6.19 -3.87 -5.92
CA GLU A 149 -7.09 -3.84 -7.09
C GLU A 149 -7.71 -2.46 -7.39
N GLU A 150 -7.93 -1.63 -6.37
CA GLU A 150 -8.47 -0.28 -6.56
C GLU A 150 -7.48 0.71 -7.20
N VAL A 151 -6.16 0.43 -7.16
CA VAL A 151 -5.12 1.35 -7.63
C VAL A 151 -5.07 1.34 -9.15
N LYS A 152 -5.83 2.21 -9.81
CA LYS A 152 -5.84 2.29 -11.28
C LYS A 152 -4.59 2.98 -11.86
N LYS A 153 -4.01 3.90 -11.10
CA LYS A 153 -2.87 4.75 -11.50
C LYS A 153 -1.91 4.86 -10.30
N PRO A 154 -0.95 3.94 -10.16
CA PRO A 154 0.00 3.97 -9.06
C PRO A 154 0.92 5.19 -9.20
N LYS A 155 1.38 5.72 -8.07
CA LYS A 155 2.19 6.94 -8.00
C LYS A 155 3.45 6.88 -8.88
N PHE A 156 4.11 5.73 -8.90
CA PHE A 156 5.36 5.52 -9.64
C PHE A 156 5.18 4.85 -11.01
N LYS A 157 3.94 4.81 -11.53
CA LYS A 157 3.55 4.14 -12.77
C LYS A 157 3.72 2.62 -12.68
N TRP A 158 2.90 1.91 -13.46
CA TRP A 158 2.89 0.46 -13.52
C TRP A 158 4.20 -0.17 -14.02
N GLY A 159 4.87 0.47 -14.98
CA GLY A 159 5.97 -0.17 -15.71
C GLY A 159 5.49 -1.47 -16.37
N LYS A 160 6.11 -2.61 -16.02
CA LYS A 160 5.70 -3.97 -16.44
C LYS A 160 4.77 -4.67 -15.45
N VAL A 161 4.58 -4.12 -14.25
CA VAL A 161 3.71 -4.69 -13.20
C VAL A 161 2.25 -4.53 -13.62
N ARG A 162 1.40 -5.45 -13.16
CA ARG A 162 -0.05 -5.42 -13.29
C ARG A 162 -0.64 -5.92 -11.97
N HIS A 163 -1.93 -5.69 -11.74
CA HIS A 163 -2.63 -6.35 -10.64
C HIS A 163 -2.46 -7.88 -10.70
N GLY A 164 -2.43 -8.54 -9.55
CA GLY A 164 -2.20 -9.98 -9.40
C GLY A 164 -0.74 -10.42 -9.54
N HIS A 165 0.19 -9.55 -9.94
CA HIS A 165 1.61 -9.88 -9.79
C HIS A 165 1.98 -9.77 -8.31
N VAL A 166 2.60 -10.81 -7.78
CA VAL A 166 3.19 -10.84 -6.44
C VAL A 166 4.69 -10.59 -6.55
N GLY A 167 5.21 -9.73 -5.68
CA GLY A 167 6.63 -9.42 -5.56
C GLY A 167 7.05 -9.36 -4.11
N GLU A 168 8.36 -9.26 -3.86
CA GLU A 168 8.91 -9.15 -2.51
C GLU A 168 9.45 -7.75 -2.26
N VAL A 169 9.13 -7.16 -1.12
CA VAL A 169 9.63 -5.82 -0.77
C VAL A 169 11.13 -5.90 -0.50
N ALA A 170 11.93 -5.26 -1.36
CA ALA A 170 13.39 -5.25 -1.27
C ALA A 170 13.93 -4.09 -0.42
N SER A 171 13.26 -2.93 -0.44
CA SER A 171 13.62 -1.80 0.42
C SER A 171 12.42 -0.87 0.66
N VAL A 172 12.47 -0.14 1.78
CA VAL A 172 11.49 0.87 2.18
C VAL A 172 12.23 2.15 2.58
N ASP A 173 11.76 3.29 2.06
CA ASP A 173 12.21 4.64 2.40
C ASP A 173 10.96 5.52 2.63
N GLY A 174 10.55 5.64 3.89
CA GLY A 174 9.24 6.18 4.25
C GLY A 174 8.11 5.33 3.65
N LEU A 175 7.24 5.92 2.84
CA LEU A 175 6.19 5.20 2.10
C LEU A 175 6.61 4.81 0.68
N LYS A 176 7.83 5.16 0.26
CA LYS A 176 8.39 4.69 -1.01
C LYS A 176 8.97 3.31 -0.77
N CYS A 177 8.82 2.43 -1.74
CA CYS A 177 9.43 1.10 -1.68
C CYS A 177 10.06 0.72 -3.02
N GLU A 178 10.97 -0.23 -2.95
CA GLU A 178 11.39 -1.01 -4.11
C GLU A 178 10.94 -2.45 -3.91
N VAL A 179 10.24 -3.00 -4.91
CA VAL A 179 9.68 -4.36 -4.88
C VAL A 179 10.28 -5.17 -6.02
N ASP A 180 10.78 -6.36 -5.70
CA ASP A 180 11.21 -7.34 -6.68
C ASP A 180 10.01 -8.12 -7.20
N PHE A 181 9.49 -7.70 -8.36
CA PHE A 181 8.49 -8.47 -9.07
C PHE A 181 9.17 -9.38 -10.10
N PRO A 182 8.86 -10.70 -10.14
CA PRO A 182 9.45 -11.65 -11.08
C PRO A 182 9.34 -11.27 -12.56
N VAL A 183 8.36 -10.42 -12.91
CA VAL A 183 8.19 -9.86 -14.28
C VAL A 183 9.40 -9.03 -14.74
N TYR A 184 10.18 -8.49 -13.80
CA TYR A 184 11.46 -7.85 -14.10
C TYR A 184 12.56 -8.90 -13.95
N LYS A 185 12.90 -9.59 -15.05
CA LYS A 185 14.08 -10.47 -15.09
C LYS A 185 15.35 -9.68 -14.69
N GLY A 186 16.07 -10.11 -13.66
CA GLY A 186 17.34 -9.52 -13.20
C GLY A 186 17.20 -8.51 -12.05
N SER A 187 18.20 -7.64 -11.85
CA SER A 187 18.30 -6.74 -10.69
C SER A 187 17.47 -5.45 -10.79
N LYS A 188 16.35 -5.46 -11.52
CA LYS A 188 15.53 -4.25 -11.72
C LYS A 188 14.31 -4.27 -10.81
N LEU A 189 14.39 -3.54 -9.71
CA LEU A 189 13.28 -3.40 -8.78
C LEU A 189 12.23 -2.41 -9.31
N TRP A 190 10.96 -2.71 -9.04
CA TRP A 190 9.87 -1.78 -9.28
C TRP A 190 9.82 -0.76 -8.14
N ARG A 191 9.84 0.53 -8.48
CA ARG A 191 9.59 1.58 -7.49
C ARG A 191 8.10 1.72 -7.27
N GLY A 192 7.72 1.68 -6.00
CA GLY A 192 6.36 1.62 -5.54
C GLY A 192 6.05 2.63 -4.45
N TRP A 193 4.76 2.67 -4.14
CA TRP A 193 4.22 3.38 -2.99
C TRP A 193 3.60 2.32 -2.07
N LEU A 194 4.11 2.18 -0.84
CA LEU A 194 3.64 1.18 0.13
C LEU A 194 2.12 1.20 0.32
N PRO A 195 1.47 2.36 0.42
CA PRO A 195 0.01 2.41 0.51
C PRO A 195 -0.75 1.88 -0.73
N ASP A 196 -0.13 1.84 -1.91
CA ASP A 196 -0.71 1.21 -3.10
C ASP A 196 -0.59 -0.33 -3.05
N LEU A 197 0.15 -0.87 -2.09
CA LEU A 197 0.41 -2.30 -1.91
C LEU A 197 -0.40 -2.88 -0.76
N GLU A 198 -0.70 -4.15 -0.88
CA GLU A 198 -1.24 -5.00 0.18
C GLU A 198 -0.32 -6.21 0.38
N ALA A 199 -0.24 -6.67 1.62
CA ALA A 199 0.45 -7.91 1.94
C ALA A 199 -0.33 -9.08 1.34
N VAL A 200 0.41 -10.01 0.73
CA VAL A 200 -0.10 -11.30 0.33
C VAL A 200 0.39 -12.26 1.40
N GLU A 201 -0.53 -12.81 2.20
CA GLU A 201 -0.15 -13.91 3.07
C GLU A 201 0.36 -15.04 2.19
N PRO A 202 1.48 -15.69 2.54
CA PRO A 202 1.82 -16.93 1.88
C PRO A 202 0.64 -17.85 2.13
N ASP A 203 -0.12 -18.19 1.09
CA ASP A 203 -0.96 -19.37 1.17
C ASP A 203 0.00 -20.48 1.61
N ASP A 204 -0.37 -21.26 2.64
CA ASP A 204 0.39 -22.43 3.14
C ASP A 204 0.66 -23.48 2.02
N GLU A 205 0.25 -23.19 0.78
CA GLU A 205 0.54 -23.87 -0.47
C GLU A 205 1.72 -23.26 -1.26
N GLU A 206 2.62 -22.48 -0.64
CA GLU A 206 3.97 -22.21 -1.18
C GLU A 206 4.90 -23.46 -1.09
N GLN A 207 4.41 -24.62 -1.52
CA GLN A 207 5.23 -25.40 -2.44
C GLN A 207 4.88 -24.87 -3.81
N GLY A 208 5.66 -23.90 -4.29
CA GLY A 208 5.56 -23.46 -5.68
C GLY A 208 5.62 -24.70 -6.56
N GLU A 209 4.45 -25.17 -7.02
CA GLU A 209 4.37 -26.32 -7.89
C GLU A 209 5.16 -25.93 -9.14
N ASP A 210 6.24 -26.67 -9.40
CA ASP A 210 7.00 -26.48 -10.61
C ASP A 210 6.14 -26.94 -11.79
N TRP A 211 5.31 -26.03 -12.29
CA TRP A 211 4.43 -26.25 -13.43
C TRP A 211 5.21 -26.77 -14.64
N SER A 212 6.48 -26.38 -14.77
CA SER A 212 7.34 -26.88 -15.84
C SER A 212 7.70 -28.37 -15.64
N ALA A 213 7.94 -28.81 -14.40
CA ALA A 213 8.10 -30.22 -14.05
C ALA A 213 6.82 -31.04 -14.24
N GLN A 214 5.64 -30.40 -14.12
CA GLN A 214 4.35 -31.02 -14.45
C GLN A 214 4.02 -30.98 -15.96
N GLY A 215 4.93 -30.48 -16.80
CA GLY A 215 4.78 -30.47 -18.26
C GLY A 215 4.04 -29.26 -18.83
N PHE A 216 3.70 -28.28 -18.01
CA PHE A 216 3.14 -27.00 -18.47
C PHE A 216 4.27 -26.12 -18.99
N LEU A 217 4.57 -26.24 -20.28
CA LEU A 217 5.61 -25.51 -20.97
C LEU A 217 5.03 -24.58 -22.05
N PRO A 218 5.69 -23.44 -22.37
CA PRO A 218 5.30 -22.63 -23.51
C PRO A 218 5.14 -23.46 -24.79
N GLY A 219 4.01 -23.30 -25.46
CA GLY A 219 3.63 -24.06 -26.66
C GLY A 219 2.64 -25.20 -26.41
N ARG A 220 2.57 -25.73 -25.19
CA ARG A 220 1.60 -26.80 -24.83
C ARG A 220 0.16 -26.28 -24.83
N ILE A 221 -0.77 -27.19 -25.07
CA ILE A 221 -2.20 -26.89 -25.04
C ILE A 221 -2.73 -27.19 -23.65
N VAL A 222 -3.48 -26.25 -23.11
CA VAL A 222 -4.16 -26.36 -21.82
C VAL A 222 -5.64 -26.09 -21.99
N ARG A 223 -6.44 -26.66 -21.10
CA ARG A 223 -7.87 -26.45 -21.00
C ARG A 223 -8.19 -25.83 -19.65
N VAL A 224 -9.16 -24.93 -19.61
CA VAL A 224 -9.73 -24.47 -18.33
C VAL A 224 -10.55 -25.61 -17.75
N LYS A 225 -10.28 -26.03 -16.50
CA LYS A 225 -11.01 -27.13 -15.86
C LYS A 225 -12.52 -26.83 -15.80
N GLU A 226 -13.34 -27.88 -15.87
CA GLU A 226 -14.81 -27.78 -15.94
C GLU A 226 -15.45 -27.26 -14.65
N ASP A 227 -14.78 -27.42 -13.51
CA ASP A 227 -15.24 -27.07 -12.17
C ASP A 227 -14.89 -25.63 -11.75
N VAL A 228 -14.24 -24.85 -12.61
CA VAL A 228 -13.87 -23.47 -12.35
C VAL A 228 -15.11 -22.58 -12.41
N ASP A 229 -15.59 -22.08 -11.26
CA ASP A 229 -16.63 -21.05 -11.17
C ASP A 229 -16.61 -20.31 -9.79
N PRO A 230 -16.42 -18.98 -9.73
CA PRO A 230 -15.85 -18.11 -10.77
C PRO A 230 -14.31 -18.24 -10.83
N PRO A 231 -13.66 -17.94 -11.97
CA PRO A 231 -12.21 -18.01 -12.09
C PRO A 231 -11.55 -16.87 -11.30
N LYS A 232 -10.36 -17.14 -10.76
CA LYS A 232 -9.52 -16.15 -10.03
C LYS A 232 -9.30 -14.90 -10.89
N TYR A 233 -9.10 -15.08 -12.20
CA TYR A 233 -9.04 -13.99 -13.16
C TYR A 233 -10.25 -14.02 -14.10
N LYS A 234 -11.04 -12.95 -14.09
CA LYS A 234 -12.30 -12.78 -14.86
C LYS A 234 -12.28 -13.49 -16.24
N TRP A 235 -13.36 -14.21 -16.55
CA TRP A 235 -13.56 -14.98 -17.78
C TRP A 235 -13.15 -14.29 -19.09
N ALA A 236 -13.47 -13.00 -19.25
CA ALA A 236 -13.11 -12.20 -20.42
C ALA A 236 -13.42 -12.87 -21.80
N GLY A 237 -14.47 -13.69 -21.86
CA GLY A 237 -14.90 -14.42 -23.07
C GLY A 237 -14.42 -15.87 -23.17
N VAL A 238 -13.58 -16.32 -22.22
CA VAL A 238 -13.26 -17.73 -21.98
C VAL A 238 -14.36 -18.37 -21.13
N LYS A 239 -14.54 -19.69 -21.23
CA LYS A 239 -15.45 -20.49 -20.40
C LYS A 239 -14.78 -21.80 -19.97
N PRO A 240 -15.32 -22.54 -18.98
CA PRO A 240 -14.83 -23.88 -18.67
C PRO A 240 -14.76 -24.74 -19.94
N GLY A 241 -13.75 -25.59 -20.04
CA GLY A 241 -13.49 -26.45 -21.20
C GLY A 241 -12.84 -25.75 -22.40
N THR A 242 -12.65 -24.42 -22.38
CA THR A 242 -11.97 -23.72 -23.48
C THR A 242 -10.50 -24.09 -23.50
N GLN A 243 -9.97 -24.44 -24.68
CA GLN A 243 -8.57 -24.78 -24.89
C GLN A 243 -7.77 -23.63 -25.45
N GLY A 244 -6.56 -23.43 -24.94
CA GLY A 244 -5.64 -22.39 -25.37
C GLY A 244 -4.19 -22.85 -25.27
N ARG A 245 -3.29 -22.11 -25.93
CA ARG A 245 -1.87 -22.41 -25.95
C ARG A 245 -1.13 -21.60 -24.90
N ILE A 246 -0.31 -22.26 -24.10
CA ILE A 246 0.57 -21.59 -23.12
C ILE A 246 1.58 -20.73 -23.89
N ARG A 247 1.68 -19.45 -23.57
CA ARG A 247 2.71 -18.55 -24.10
C ARG A 247 3.79 -18.25 -23.07
N GLU A 248 3.42 -18.15 -21.81
CA GLU A 248 4.33 -17.83 -20.71
C GLU A 248 3.71 -18.32 -19.39
N ILE A 249 4.54 -18.76 -18.45
CA ILE A 249 4.14 -19.08 -17.06
C ILE A 249 5.11 -18.36 -16.13
N ILE A 250 4.57 -17.72 -15.11
CA ILE A 250 5.31 -17.03 -14.05
C ILE A 250 4.60 -17.32 -12.74
N GLY A 251 5.21 -18.12 -11.86
CA GLY A 251 4.57 -18.58 -10.62
C GLY A 251 3.31 -19.40 -10.91
N ASP A 252 2.22 -19.07 -10.22
CA ASP A 252 0.88 -19.66 -10.39
C ASP A 252 0.12 -19.09 -11.60
N THR A 253 0.73 -18.21 -12.40
CA THR A 253 0.03 -17.43 -13.41
C THR A 253 0.54 -17.71 -14.82
N GLY A 254 -0.39 -18.04 -15.73
CA GLY A 254 -0.10 -18.31 -17.14
C GLY A 254 -0.62 -17.20 -18.07
N LYS A 255 0.09 -16.94 -19.17
CA LYS A 255 -0.45 -16.23 -20.33
C LYS A 255 -0.87 -17.24 -21.38
N ILE A 256 -2.18 -17.34 -21.60
CA ILE A 256 -2.78 -18.32 -22.50
C ILE A 256 -3.35 -17.63 -23.72
N GLU A 257 -2.99 -18.11 -24.90
CA GLU A 257 -3.59 -17.68 -26.15
C GLU A 257 -4.78 -18.58 -26.48
N PHE A 258 -5.99 -18.04 -26.34
CA PHE A 258 -7.21 -18.73 -26.76
C PHE A 258 -7.59 -18.35 -28.19
N PRO A 259 -8.06 -19.33 -29.00
CA PRO A 259 -8.63 -19.05 -30.30
C PRO A 259 -9.77 -18.02 -30.19
N GLY A 260 -9.71 -16.95 -31.00
CA GLY A 260 -10.74 -15.90 -31.05
C GLY A 260 -10.55 -14.74 -30.07
N LEU A 261 -9.62 -14.82 -29.12
CA LEU A 261 -9.25 -13.67 -28.30
C LEU A 261 -8.14 -12.85 -28.99
N LYS A 262 -8.31 -11.52 -29.01
CA LYS A 262 -7.32 -10.59 -29.57
C LYS A 262 -6.11 -10.33 -28.65
N LYS A 263 -6.16 -10.81 -27.41
CA LYS A 263 -5.15 -10.60 -26.38
C LYS A 263 -4.94 -11.90 -25.61
N LEU A 264 -3.73 -12.09 -25.09
CA LEU A 264 -3.43 -13.18 -24.17
C LEU A 264 -4.28 -13.06 -22.91
N TRP A 265 -4.93 -14.15 -22.54
CA TRP A 265 -5.69 -14.26 -21.31
C TRP A 265 -4.75 -14.60 -20.16
N THR A 266 -5.07 -14.11 -18.96
CA THR A 266 -4.28 -14.39 -17.75
C THR A 266 -4.97 -15.50 -17.00
N ALA A 267 -4.34 -16.66 -16.93
CA ALA A 267 -4.82 -17.85 -16.26
C ALA A 267 -4.19 -18.00 -14.88
N HIS A 268 -4.95 -18.53 -13.94
CA HIS A 268 -4.41 -19.14 -12.74
C HIS A 268 -4.11 -20.60 -13.08
N MET A 269 -2.85 -21.02 -13.05
CA MET A 269 -2.40 -22.35 -13.49
C MET A 269 -3.09 -23.51 -12.76
N PRO A 270 -3.43 -23.42 -11.45
CA PRO A 270 -4.26 -24.41 -10.78
C PRO A 270 -5.65 -24.63 -11.41
N GLU A 271 -6.19 -23.66 -12.14
CA GLU A 271 -7.47 -23.76 -12.86
C GLU A 271 -7.33 -24.40 -14.24
N MET A 272 -6.11 -24.78 -14.64
CA MET A 272 -5.80 -25.31 -15.96
C MET A 272 -5.41 -26.80 -15.87
N GLU A 273 -5.73 -27.55 -16.91
CA GLU A 273 -5.27 -28.92 -17.12
C GLU A 273 -4.56 -29.05 -18.46
N LEU A 274 -3.51 -29.87 -18.53
CA LEU A 274 -2.83 -30.18 -19.78
C LEU A 274 -3.73 -31.01 -20.68
N VAL A 275 -3.82 -30.63 -21.94
CA VAL A 275 -4.45 -31.46 -22.97
C VAL A 275 -3.35 -32.34 -23.55
N ILE A 276 -3.40 -33.64 -23.24
CA ILE A 276 -2.53 -34.64 -23.85
C ILE A 276 -3.19 -35.05 -25.17
N GLU A 277 -2.48 -34.86 -26.28
CA GLU A 277 -2.90 -35.40 -27.57
C GLU A 277 -2.54 -36.90 -27.57
N GLU A 278 -3.54 -37.79 -27.57
CA GLU A 278 -3.32 -39.23 -27.73
C GLU A 278 -2.81 -39.50 -29.16
N GLY A 279 -1.50 -39.73 -29.33
CA GLY A 279 -0.93 -39.92 -30.66
C GLY A 279 0.59 -40.15 -30.77
N GLU A 280 1.26 -40.60 -29.71
CA GLU A 280 2.61 -41.18 -29.82
C GLU A 280 2.53 -42.60 -29.24
N GLU A 281 2.02 -43.54 -30.05
CA GLU A 281 2.28 -44.96 -29.83
C GLU A 281 3.80 -45.16 -29.94
N GLU A 282 4.39 -45.73 -28.89
CA GLU A 282 5.76 -46.21 -28.90
C GLU A 282 5.91 -47.26 -30.02
N GLU A 283 6.62 -46.92 -31.10
CA GLU A 283 7.21 -47.93 -31.97
C GLU A 283 8.30 -48.64 -31.17
N GLU A 284 7.95 -49.77 -30.54
CA GLU A 284 8.92 -50.80 -30.14
C GLU A 284 9.57 -51.34 -31.42
N GLU A 285 10.81 -50.93 -31.69
CA GLU A 285 11.68 -51.62 -32.67
C GLU A 285 12.34 -52.85 -32.01
N GLU A 286 12.32 -53.94 -32.77
CA GLU A 286 12.69 -55.35 -32.49
C GLU A 286 14.08 -55.61 -31.86
#